data_AF-K1SBS6-F1
#
_entry.id   AF-K1SBS6-F1
#
_cell.length_a   1.000
_cell.length_b   1.000
_cell.length_c   1.000
_cell.angle_alpha   90.00
_cell.angle_beta   90.00
_cell.angle_gamma   90.00
#
_symmetry.space_group_name_H-M   'P 1'
#
loop_
_entity.id
_entity.type
_entity.pdbx_description
1 polymer ?
#
loop_
_entity_poly.entity_id
_entity_poly.type
_entity_poly.pdbx_seq_one_letter_code
_entity_poly.pdbx_strand_id
1 'polypeptide(L)'
;HPVCDSDTGEIIPISSGEVADVEITSVIKGKSGTPGELQGCFTSRKTSGVIYANNKYGIFGEMFTKTPVSEGLPMGLKQEIKTGKASIYTTIDENGPQEYEIEIEKIDCRNSGTKNMTIKVTDKRLLEKTGGIVQGMSGSPIIQNGKLIGAVTHVFVSDPQRGYGIFCENMYESGISG
;
A
#
# COMPACT_ATOMS: atom_id res chain seq x y z
N HIS A 1 3.61 -5.40 1.80
CA HIS A 1 5.05 -5.74 1.62
C HIS A 1 5.67 -5.87 3.00
N PRO A 2 6.73 -6.68 3.19
CA PRO A 2 7.41 -6.82 4.49
C PRO A 2 8.12 -5.54 4.91
N VAL A 3 8.35 -5.39 6.22
CA VAL A 3 9.41 -4.49 6.70
C VAL A 3 10.75 -5.18 6.49
N CYS A 4 11.60 -4.54 5.71
CA CYS A 4 12.96 -4.99 5.45
C CYS A 4 13.97 -4.13 6.20
N ASP A 5 15.08 -4.74 6.58
CA ASP A 5 16.24 -4.04 7.11
C ASP A 5 16.86 -3.16 6.00
N SER A 6 17.19 -1.91 6.34
CA SER A 6 17.64 -0.91 5.37
C SER A 6 19.02 -1.21 4.79
N ASP A 7 19.84 -1.98 5.51
CA ASP A 7 21.23 -2.23 5.14
C ASP A 7 21.34 -3.53 4.32
N THR A 8 20.54 -4.54 4.66
CA THR A 8 20.60 -5.88 4.06
C THR A 8 19.48 -6.15 3.05
N GLY A 9 18.36 -5.42 3.14
CA GLY A 9 17.15 -5.68 2.35
C GLY A 9 16.40 -6.95 2.75
N GLU A 10 16.86 -7.67 3.78
CA GLU A 10 16.23 -8.88 4.29
C GLU A 10 15.01 -8.54 5.15
N ILE A 11 14.04 -9.46 5.18
CA ILE A 11 12.85 -9.30 6.01
C ILE A 11 13.29 -9.36 7.48
N ILE A 12 12.94 -8.34 8.25
CA ILE A 12 13.27 -8.30 9.68
C ILE A 12 12.47 -9.40 10.40
N PRO A 13 13.13 -10.41 11.01
CA PRO A 13 12.44 -11.37 11.83
C PRO A 13 11.96 -10.66 13.11
N ILE A 14 10.65 -10.73 13.37
CA ILE A 14 10.06 -10.12 14.56
C ILE A 14 9.57 -11.19 15.52
N SER A 15 9.90 -11.04 16.81
CA SER A 15 9.29 -11.83 17.89
C SER A 15 8.01 -11.18 18.42
N SER A 16 7.98 -9.85 18.46
CA SER A 16 6.82 -9.02 18.80
C SER A 16 7.05 -7.60 18.30
N GLY A 17 5.99 -6.89 17.91
CA GLY A 17 6.04 -5.48 17.53
C GLY A 17 4.79 -4.73 17.98
N GLU A 18 4.84 -3.41 17.91
CA GLU A 18 3.75 -2.52 18.31
C GLU A 18 3.32 -1.64 17.13
N VAL A 19 2.02 -1.39 17.04
CA VAL A 19 1.44 -0.40 16.12
C VAL A 19 1.34 0.93 16.86
N ALA A 20 1.80 2.01 16.25
CA ALA A 20 1.70 3.36 16.78
C ALA A 20 0.96 4.27 15.81
N ASP A 21 0.19 5.22 16.34
CA ASP A 21 -0.50 6.21 15.54
C ASP A 21 0.50 7.22 14.94
N VAL A 22 0.34 7.47 13.64
CA VAL A 22 1.16 8.42 12.88
C VAL A 22 0.24 9.40 12.19
N GLU A 23 0.63 10.67 12.19
CA GLU A 23 0.03 11.71 11.37
C GLU A 23 1.00 12.07 10.24
N ILE A 24 0.48 12.07 9.01
CA ILE A 24 1.25 12.45 7.83
C ILE A 24 1.17 13.97 7.69
N THR A 25 2.30 14.64 7.85
CA THR A 25 2.40 16.10 7.88
C THR A 25 2.78 16.66 6.51
N SER A 26 3.57 15.93 5.73
CA SER A 26 3.99 16.39 4.40
C SER A 26 4.47 15.26 3.50
N VAL A 27 4.82 15.61 2.26
CA VAL A 27 5.37 14.69 1.27
C VAL A 27 6.55 15.33 0.55
N ILE A 28 7.67 14.60 0.48
CA ILE A 28 8.75 14.91 -0.44
C ILE A 28 8.39 14.35 -1.81
N LYS A 29 8.30 15.24 -2.79
CA LYS A 29 7.96 14.89 -4.17
C LYS A 29 9.01 13.98 -4.81
N GLY A 30 8.56 12.84 -5.34
CA GLY A 30 9.37 11.93 -6.12
C GLY A 30 9.68 12.48 -7.52
N LYS A 31 10.86 12.14 -8.04
CA LYS A 31 11.33 12.50 -9.39
C LYS A 31 11.98 11.28 -10.04
N SER A 32 12.11 11.30 -11.37
CA SER A 32 12.84 10.24 -12.06
C SER A 32 14.26 10.12 -11.49
N GLY A 33 14.61 8.91 -11.05
CA GLY A 33 15.91 8.62 -10.41
C GLY A 33 15.98 8.91 -8.90
N THR A 34 14.98 9.56 -8.30
CA THR A 34 14.96 9.87 -6.86
C THR A 34 13.57 9.61 -6.29
N PRO A 35 13.38 8.53 -5.50
CA PRO A 35 12.09 8.26 -4.89
C PRO A 35 11.72 9.38 -3.90
N GLY A 36 10.44 9.77 -3.91
CA GLY A 36 9.89 10.64 -2.88
C GLY A 36 9.53 9.85 -1.63
N GLU A 37 9.08 10.55 -0.59
CA GLU A 37 8.68 9.95 0.69
C GLU A 37 7.53 10.71 1.36
N LEU A 38 6.64 9.98 2.02
CA LEU A 38 5.71 10.56 2.99
C LEU A 38 6.44 10.85 4.28
N GLN A 39 6.23 12.03 4.84
CA GLN A 39 6.77 12.45 6.12
C GLN A 39 5.65 12.54 7.15
N GLY A 40 5.88 11.93 8.30
CA GLY A 40 4.92 11.93 9.39
C GLY A 40 5.60 11.91 10.75
N CYS A 41 4.80 12.10 11.78
CA CYS A 41 5.25 12.09 13.16
C CYS A 41 4.32 11.19 13.99
N PHE A 42 4.89 10.52 14.99
CA PHE A 42 4.10 9.76 15.95
C PHE A 42 3.26 10.72 16.78
N THR A 43 1.94 10.51 16.80
CA THR A 43 1.00 11.36 17.54
C THR A 43 0.73 10.86 18.95
N SER A 44 1.07 9.61 19.23
CA SER A 44 0.83 8.96 20.50
C SER A 44 1.98 8.03 20.87
N ARG A 45 2.28 7.94 22.17
CA ARG A 45 3.12 6.88 22.74
C ARG A 45 2.32 5.65 23.15
N LYS A 46 0.99 5.71 23.05
CA LYS A 46 0.13 4.56 23.31
C LYS A 46 0.12 3.67 22.08
N THR A 47 0.36 2.40 22.33
CA THR A 47 0.23 1.32 21.36
C THR A 47 -1.23 1.21 20.91
N SER A 48 -1.44 1.20 19.60
CA SER A 48 -2.76 1.06 18.95
C SER A 48 -3.06 -0.40 18.55
N GLY A 49 -2.06 -1.27 18.66
CA GLY A 49 -2.15 -2.69 18.32
C GLY A 49 -0.83 -3.41 18.46
N VAL A 50 -0.84 -4.71 18.24
CA VAL A 50 0.33 -5.58 18.33
C VAL A 50 0.55 -6.30 17.01
N ILE A 51 1.83 -6.50 16.68
CA ILE A 51 2.28 -7.17 15.48
C ILE A 51 2.81 -8.55 15.87
N TYR A 52 2.32 -9.58 15.19
CA TYR A 52 2.71 -10.98 15.43
C TYR A 52 3.55 -11.56 14.29
N ALA A 53 3.42 -11.05 13.06
CA ALA A 53 4.17 -11.58 11.91
C ALA A 53 4.55 -10.49 10.90
N ASN A 54 5.76 -10.63 10.36
CA ASN A 54 6.28 -9.87 9.22
C ASN A 54 6.78 -10.88 8.19
N ASN A 55 6.09 -10.98 7.05
CA ASN A 55 6.44 -11.94 6.01
C ASN A 55 6.40 -11.29 4.63
N LYS A 56 6.80 -12.04 3.60
CA LYS A 56 6.90 -11.54 2.21
C LYS A 56 5.61 -10.94 1.63
N TYR A 57 4.46 -11.17 2.25
CA TYR A 57 3.16 -10.65 1.84
C TYR A 57 2.70 -9.44 2.66
N GLY A 58 3.21 -9.24 3.87
CA GLY A 58 2.87 -8.08 4.70
C GLY A 58 3.16 -8.22 6.19
N ILE A 59 2.63 -7.26 6.93
CA ILE A 59 2.66 -7.20 8.40
C ILE A 59 1.28 -7.62 8.89
N PHE A 60 1.23 -8.52 9.87
CA PHE A 60 0.00 -9.06 10.45
C PHE A 60 -0.01 -8.85 11.95
N GLY A 61 -1.17 -8.47 12.47
CA GLY A 61 -1.34 -8.04 13.85
C GLY A 61 -2.81 -7.84 14.22
N GLU A 62 -3.03 -7.42 15.46
CA GLU A 62 -4.35 -7.08 15.99
C GLU A 62 -4.35 -5.63 16.49
N MET A 63 -5.36 -4.86 16.08
CA MET A 63 -5.59 -3.50 16.57
C MET A 63 -6.40 -3.55 17.86
N PHE A 64 -6.01 -2.79 18.88
CA PHE A 64 -6.71 -2.76 20.17
C PHE A 64 -8.08 -2.07 20.09
N THR A 65 -8.20 -1.11 19.20
CA THR A 65 -9.48 -0.47 18.87
C THR A 65 -10.02 -1.08 17.58
N LYS A 66 -11.23 -1.67 17.65
CA LYS A 66 -11.96 -2.05 16.44
C LYS A 66 -12.27 -0.79 15.64
N THR A 67 -11.74 -0.71 14.42
CA THR A 67 -12.18 0.27 13.44
C THR A 67 -13.71 0.16 13.33
N PRO A 68 -14.48 1.27 13.39
CA PRO A 68 -15.90 1.22 13.12
C PRO A 68 -16.07 0.53 11.77
N VAL A 69 -16.79 -0.58 11.75
CA VAL A 69 -17.05 -1.33 10.52
C VAL A 69 -17.95 -0.42 9.66
N SER A 70 -17.35 0.47 8.87
CA SER A 70 -18.02 0.93 7.66
C SER A 70 -18.23 -0.30 6.78
N GLU A 71 -19.28 -0.29 5.97
CA GLU A 71 -19.56 -1.34 5.00
C GLU A 71 -18.27 -1.74 4.27
N GLY A 72 -17.76 -2.93 4.59
CA GLY A 72 -16.51 -3.41 4.01
C GLY A 72 -16.67 -3.56 2.50
N LEU A 73 -15.62 -3.26 1.74
CA LEU A 73 -15.64 -3.51 0.30
C LEU A 73 -15.52 -5.01 0.03
N PRO A 74 -16.32 -5.57 -0.89
CA PRO A 74 -16.13 -6.95 -1.32
C PRO A 74 -14.74 -7.13 -1.94
N MET A 75 -14.11 -8.26 -1.66
CA MET A 75 -12.86 -8.64 -2.30
C MET A 75 -13.10 -8.97 -3.78
N GLY A 76 -12.26 -8.43 -4.66
CA GLY A 76 -12.22 -8.80 -6.08
C GLY A 76 -11.18 -9.88 -6.32
N LEU A 77 -11.58 -10.97 -6.97
CA LEU A 77 -10.67 -12.06 -7.33
C LEU A 77 -9.83 -11.68 -8.55
N LYS A 78 -8.65 -12.30 -8.71
CA LYS A 78 -7.73 -12.00 -9.82
C LYS A 78 -8.34 -12.10 -11.22
N GLN A 79 -9.38 -12.94 -11.37
CA GLN A 79 -10.12 -13.14 -12.62
C GLN A 79 -11.05 -11.96 -12.97
N GLU A 80 -11.42 -11.16 -11.97
CA GLU A 80 -12.34 -10.03 -12.12
C GLU A 80 -11.61 -8.71 -12.43
N ILE A 81 -10.28 -8.70 -12.22
CA ILE A 81 -9.43 -7.54 -12.44
C ILE A 81 -9.22 -7.32 -13.93
N LYS A 82 -9.37 -6.08 -14.39
CA LYS A 82 -9.19 -5.69 -15.79
C LYS A 82 -8.18 -4.55 -15.91
N THR A 83 -7.47 -4.50 -17.02
CA THR A 83 -6.68 -3.32 -17.39
C THR A 83 -7.62 -2.12 -17.61
N GLY A 84 -7.13 -0.92 -17.32
CA GLY A 84 -7.88 0.33 -17.41
C GLY A 84 -8.10 0.99 -16.06
N LYS A 85 -9.15 1.81 -15.95
CA LYS A 85 -9.40 2.68 -14.80
C LYS A 85 -9.56 1.90 -13.49
N ALA A 86 -8.97 2.44 -12.44
CA ALA A 86 -9.11 2.02 -11.05
C ALA A 86 -8.82 3.22 -10.13
N SER A 87 -8.93 3.02 -8.83
CA SER A 87 -8.62 4.05 -7.83
C SER A 87 -7.70 3.49 -6.76
N ILE A 88 -6.91 4.36 -6.13
CA ILE A 88 -6.21 4.06 -4.88
C ILE A 88 -6.71 4.98 -3.77
N TYR A 89 -6.75 4.48 -2.54
CA TYR A 89 -6.92 5.33 -1.36
C TYR A 89 -5.59 5.48 -0.66
N THR A 90 -5.15 6.72 -0.45
CA THR A 90 -3.89 6.98 0.23
C THR A 90 -3.94 8.29 1.00
N THR A 91 -3.15 8.39 2.08
CA THR A 91 -3.00 9.59 2.89
C THR A 91 -1.70 10.26 2.52
N ILE A 92 -1.75 11.49 2.02
CA ILE A 92 -0.57 12.24 1.58
C ILE A 92 -0.32 13.51 2.39
N ASP A 93 -1.27 13.87 3.25
CA ASP A 93 -1.26 15.04 4.12
C ASP A 93 -2.28 14.85 5.25
N GLU A 94 -2.50 15.90 6.04
CA GLU A 94 -3.34 15.93 7.24
C GLU A 94 -4.84 15.69 6.95
N ASN A 95 -5.27 15.66 5.67
CA ASN A 95 -6.67 15.45 5.30
C ASN A 95 -7.10 13.96 5.32
N GLY A 96 -6.22 13.06 5.78
CA GLY A 96 -6.50 11.63 5.88
C GLY A 96 -6.57 10.93 4.51
N PRO A 97 -7.13 9.70 4.47
CA PRO A 97 -7.19 8.91 3.24
C PRO A 97 -8.11 9.55 2.20
N GLN A 98 -7.61 9.73 0.99
CA GLN A 98 -8.34 10.29 -0.15
C GLN A 98 -8.29 9.34 -1.36
N GLU A 99 -9.31 9.40 -2.20
CA GLU A 99 -9.36 8.63 -3.46
C GLU A 99 -8.63 9.36 -4.59
N TYR A 100 -7.79 8.62 -5.33
CA TYR A 100 -7.06 9.09 -6.49
C TYR A 100 -7.19 8.10 -7.66
N GLU A 101 -7.45 8.64 -8.86
CA GLU A 101 -7.51 7.86 -10.09
C GLU A 101 -6.14 7.28 -10.49
N ILE A 102 -6.17 6.01 -10.88
CA ILE A 102 -5.06 5.28 -11.48
C ILE A 102 -5.53 4.50 -12.71
N GLU A 103 -4.56 3.98 -13.46
CA GLU A 103 -4.77 3.05 -14.55
C GLU A 103 -3.97 1.76 -14.33
N ILE A 104 -4.62 0.62 -14.44
CA ILE A 104 -3.98 -0.70 -14.46
C ILE A 104 -3.49 -0.96 -15.87
N GLU A 105 -2.18 -0.82 -16.09
CA GLU A 105 -1.56 -0.99 -17.41
C GLU A 105 -1.31 -2.47 -17.75
N LYS A 106 -0.96 -3.28 -16.74
CA LYS A 106 -0.65 -4.72 -16.93
C LYS A 106 -1.08 -5.54 -15.73
N ILE A 107 -1.49 -6.78 -16.01
CA ILE A 107 -1.86 -7.79 -15.01
C ILE A 107 -1.04 -9.04 -15.29
N ASP A 108 -0.37 -9.55 -14.27
CA ASP A 108 0.41 -10.79 -14.29
C ASP A 108 -0.15 -11.78 -13.26
N CYS A 109 -1.10 -12.59 -13.72
CA CYS A 109 -1.75 -13.61 -12.90
C CYS A 109 -0.86 -14.82 -12.60
N ARG A 110 0.31 -14.95 -13.24
CA ARG A 110 1.22 -16.09 -13.05
C ARG A 110 2.27 -15.81 -11.97
N ASN A 111 2.46 -14.55 -11.61
CA ASN A 111 3.38 -14.14 -10.57
C ASN A 111 2.81 -14.46 -9.18
N SER A 112 3.51 -15.26 -8.38
CA SER A 112 3.16 -15.56 -6.99
C SER A 112 3.78 -14.62 -5.96
N GLY A 113 4.55 -13.63 -6.43
CA GLY A 113 5.17 -12.58 -5.64
C GLY A 113 4.27 -11.35 -5.46
N THR A 114 4.90 -10.23 -5.09
CA THR A 114 4.24 -8.97 -4.71
C THR A 114 4.02 -7.99 -5.88
N LYS A 115 4.27 -8.44 -7.12
CA LYS A 115 4.27 -7.62 -8.34
C LYS A 115 3.30 -8.20 -9.37
N ASN A 116 2.01 -8.27 -9.02
CA ASN A 116 0.97 -8.89 -9.84
C ASN A 116 0.32 -7.92 -10.82
N MET A 117 0.42 -6.61 -10.57
CA MET A 117 -0.12 -5.58 -11.45
C MET A 117 0.88 -4.44 -11.62
N THR A 118 0.91 -3.85 -12.82
CA THR A 118 1.55 -2.56 -13.06
C THR A 118 0.47 -1.50 -13.09
N ILE A 119 0.61 -0.48 -12.25
CA ILE A 119 -0.32 0.63 -12.15
C ILE A 119 0.37 1.93 -12.54
N LYS A 120 -0.40 2.89 -13.03
CA LYS A 120 0.04 4.24 -13.33
C LYS A 120 -0.90 5.25 -12.69
N VAL A 121 -0.36 6.22 -11.97
CA VAL A 121 -1.14 7.32 -11.41
C VAL A 121 -1.57 8.26 -12.53
N THR A 122 -2.88 8.54 -12.61
CA THR A 122 -3.45 9.48 -13.59
C THR A 122 -4.08 10.71 -12.93
N ASP A 123 -4.37 10.66 -11.63
CA ASP A 123 -4.91 11.79 -10.88
C ASP A 123 -3.91 12.96 -10.80
N LYS A 124 -4.32 14.11 -11.36
CA LYS A 124 -3.50 15.32 -11.40
C LYS A 124 -3.18 15.87 -10.02
N ARG A 125 -4.12 15.79 -9.06
CA ARG A 125 -3.92 16.31 -7.70
C ARG A 125 -2.82 15.52 -7.00
N LEU A 126 -2.79 14.20 -7.18
CA LEU A 126 -1.74 13.35 -6.62
C LEU A 126 -0.40 13.67 -7.29
N LEU A 127 -0.34 13.68 -8.63
CA LEU A 127 0.89 13.96 -9.39
C LEU A 127 1.48 15.35 -9.08
N GLU A 128 0.65 16.36 -8.89
CA GLU A 128 1.08 17.71 -8.53
C GLU A 128 1.77 17.73 -7.17
N LYS A 129 1.18 17.09 -6.16
CA LYS A 129 1.71 17.04 -4.79
C LYS A 129 2.92 16.12 -4.64
N THR A 130 2.84 14.90 -5.18
CA THR A 130 3.79 13.81 -4.85
C THR A 130 4.71 13.43 -5.99
N GLY A 131 4.37 13.79 -7.23
CA GLY A 131 5.09 13.35 -8.43
C GLY A 131 4.75 11.92 -8.87
N GLY A 132 3.84 11.25 -8.17
CA GLY A 132 3.45 9.86 -8.41
C GLY A 132 3.39 9.05 -7.12
N ILE A 133 3.77 7.78 -7.21
CA ILE A 133 3.89 6.88 -6.07
C ILE A 133 5.20 7.22 -5.33
N VAL A 134 5.12 7.37 -4.01
CA VAL A 134 6.28 7.66 -3.14
C VAL A 134 6.41 6.60 -2.05
N GLN A 135 7.55 6.57 -1.39
CA GLN A 135 7.74 5.72 -0.21
C GLN A 135 6.73 6.10 0.89
N GLY A 136 6.22 5.10 1.60
CA GLY A 136 5.12 5.27 2.55
C GLY A 136 3.72 5.04 1.95
N MET A 137 3.54 5.14 0.63
CA MET A 137 2.25 4.80 0.00
C MET A 137 2.01 3.29 -0.13
N SER A 138 3.02 2.48 0.15
CA SER A 138 2.87 1.04 0.04
C SER A 138 1.88 0.52 1.08
N GLY A 139 0.97 -0.36 0.65
CA GLY A 139 -0.22 -0.73 1.41
C GLY A 139 -1.48 0.05 1.06
N SER A 140 -1.38 1.12 0.24
CA SER A 140 -2.56 1.85 -0.25
C SER A 140 -3.50 0.90 -1.01
N PRO A 141 -4.76 0.73 -0.59
CA PRO A 141 -5.69 -0.19 -1.23
C PRO A 141 -6.05 0.27 -2.64
N ILE A 142 -6.18 -0.69 -3.54
CA ILE A 142 -6.53 -0.53 -4.95
C ILE A 142 -7.96 -1.04 -5.15
N ILE A 143 -8.82 -0.17 -5.67
CA ILE A 143 -10.25 -0.42 -5.87
C ILE A 143 -10.55 -0.39 -7.36
N GLN A 144 -11.28 -1.39 -7.84
CA GLN A 144 -11.84 -1.40 -9.19
C GLN A 144 -13.24 -1.99 -9.16
N ASN A 145 -14.19 -1.36 -9.87
CA ASN A 145 -15.59 -1.81 -9.94
C ASN A 145 -16.25 -2.01 -8.55
N GLY A 146 -15.91 -1.15 -7.58
CA GLY A 146 -16.44 -1.23 -6.22
C GLY A 146 -15.89 -2.39 -5.39
N LYS A 147 -14.81 -3.04 -5.84
CA LYS A 147 -14.16 -4.16 -5.13
C LYS A 147 -12.74 -3.81 -4.72
N LEU A 148 -12.29 -4.30 -3.57
CA LEU A 148 -10.88 -4.28 -3.17
C LEU A 148 -10.14 -5.36 -3.96
N ILE A 149 -9.28 -4.94 -4.89
CA ILE A 149 -8.57 -5.86 -5.79
C ILE A 149 -7.10 -6.06 -5.41
N GLY A 150 -6.55 -5.19 -4.57
CA GLY A 150 -5.14 -5.24 -4.21
C GLY A 150 -4.64 -4.08 -3.38
N ALA A 151 -3.32 -4.00 -3.26
CA ALA A 151 -2.63 -2.89 -2.62
C ALA A 151 -1.36 -2.50 -3.39
N VAL A 152 -0.98 -1.22 -3.33
CA VAL A 152 0.28 -0.72 -3.89
C VAL A 152 1.45 -1.35 -3.12
N THR A 153 2.51 -1.76 -3.81
CA THR A 153 3.69 -2.37 -3.17
C THR A 153 4.98 -1.59 -3.39
N HIS A 154 5.31 -1.24 -4.63
CA HIS A 154 6.60 -0.63 -4.97
C HIS A 154 6.44 0.42 -6.06
N VAL A 155 7.28 1.45 -6.04
CA VAL A 155 7.39 2.47 -7.10
C VAL A 155 8.47 2.10 -8.11
N PHE A 156 8.33 2.53 -9.37
CA PHE A 156 9.42 2.45 -10.36
C PHE A 156 10.35 3.65 -10.16
N VAL A 157 11.63 3.41 -9.86
CA VAL A 157 12.60 4.48 -9.60
C VAL A 157 12.78 5.40 -10.81
N SER A 158 12.70 4.85 -12.03
CA SER A 158 12.83 5.62 -13.27
C SER A 158 11.57 6.41 -13.64
N ASP A 159 10.40 6.01 -13.14
CA ASP A 159 9.11 6.64 -13.43
C ASP A 159 8.21 6.60 -12.20
N PRO A 160 8.22 7.66 -11.36
CA PRO A 160 7.46 7.67 -10.11
C PRO A 160 5.96 7.58 -10.35
N GLN A 161 5.44 7.86 -11.55
CA GLN A 161 4.02 7.70 -11.84
C GLN A 161 3.60 6.23 -11.89
N ARG A 162 4.55 5.31 -12.08
CA ARG A 162 4.30 3.89 -12.21
C ARG A 162 4.77 3.11 -10.99
N GLY A 163 4.07 2.01 -10.73
CA GLY A 163 4.40 1.12 -9.64
C GLY A 163 3.79 -0.26 -9.81
N TYR A 164 4.08 -1.10 -8.82
CA TYR A 164 3.54 -2.44 -8.71
C TYR A 164 2.44 -2.49 -7.66
N GLY A 165 1.49 -3.39 -7.86
CA GLY A 165 0.52 -3.80 -6.85
C GLY A 165 0.50 -5.31 -6.66
N ILE A 166 0.01 -5.74 -5.50
CA ILE A 166 -0.26 -7.14 -5.15
C ILE A 166 -1.77 -7.39 -5.17
N PHE A 167 -2.22 -8.59 -5.54
CA PHE A 167 -3.63 -8.96 -5.45
C PHE A 167 -4.09 -9.12 -3.99
N CYS A 168 -5.32 -8.68 -3.71
CA CYS A 168 -5.93 -8.88 -2.40
C CYS A 168 -6.11 -10.38 -2.09
N GLU A 169 -6.42 -11.19 -3.11
CA GLU A 169 -6.47 -12.66 -3.03
C GLU A 169 -5.16 -13.25 -2.46
N ASN A 170 -4.01 -12.84 -2.99
CA ASN A 170 -2.70 -13.31 -2.52
C ASN A 170 -2.42 -12.89 -1.06
N MET A 171 -2.84 -11.67 -0.68
CA MET A 171 -2.72 -11.18 0.71
C MET A 171 -3.59 -12.01 1.66
N TYR A 172 -4.82 -12.31 1.26
CA TYR A 172 -5.79 -13.07 2.04
C TYR A 172 -5.36 -14.52 2.26
N GLU A 173 -4.95 -15.24 1.21
CA GLU A 173 -4.46 -16.61 1.31
C GLU A 173 -3.25 -16.72 2.25
N SER A 174 -2.35 -15.74 2.18
CA SER A 174 -1.14 -15.71 2.99
C SER A 174 -1.41 -15.36 4.46
N GLY A 175 -2.44 -14.56 4.74
CA GLY A 175 -2.83 -14.20 6.10
C GLY A 175 -3.57 -15.30 6.86
N ILE A 176 -4.22 -16.23 6.15
CA ILE A 176 -4.93 -17.38 6.75
C ILE A 176 -4.02 -18.61 6.91
N SER A 177 -2.96 -18.68 6.11
CA SER A 177 -2.00 -19.80 6.14
C SER A 177 -0.92 -19.63 7.22
N GLY A 178 -1.04 -18.62 8.09
CA GLY A 178 -0.08 -18.28 9.15
C GLY A 178 -0.59 -18.65 10.53
#